data_AF-A0A0N5BDU8-F1
#
_entry.id   AF-A0A0N5BDU8-F1
#
_cell.length_a   1.000
_cell.length_b   1.000
_cell.length_c   1.000
_cell.angle_alpha   90.00
_cell.angle_beta   90.00
_cell.angle_gamma   90.00
#
_symmetry.space_group_name_H-M   'P 1'
#
loop_
_entity.id
_entity.type
_entity.pdbx_description
1 polymer ?
#
loop_
_entity_poly.entity_id
_entity_poly.type
_entity_poly.pdbx_seq_one_letter_code
_entity_poly.pdbx_strand_id
1 'polypeptide(L)'
;MHMTDFSEAIGLTSDILLPEHEELFEKYFKDIPQSYEDYTRYQQFFTRLYGYKEKSFLLDQVLPKWVSIILSHVKLTKDNGDIGIDKGSLIALYNLSLLIDICSYKNVTKYLPHEVSYLEKILSFIETLGTMDLHGFDKYERITKSSINRSLFAWLYIVAKNPFSLDKFDSIQSKETTANRILDACSMNMCSDSICSKI
;
A
#
# COMPACT_ATOMS: atom_id res chain seq x y z
N MET A 1 21.03 -33.32 25.35
CA MET A 1 21.18 -32.14 24.48
C MET A 1 21.11 -32.62 23.04
N HIS A 2 19.92 -32.61 22.46
CA HIS A 2 19.69 -32.81 21.03
C HIS A 2 18.52 -31.90 20.68
N MET A 3 18.83 -30.72 20.14
CA MET A 3 17.88 -29.92 19.37
C MET A 3 17.82 -30.58 18.00
N THR A 4 16.71 -31.25 17.72
CA THR A 4 16.38 -31.69 16.37
C THR A 4 16.04 -30.48 15.53
N ASP A 5 16.77 -30.32 14.43
CA ASP A 5 16.49 -29.41 13.33
C ASP A 5 15.02 -29.49 12.91
N PHE A 6 14.29 -28.38 13.07
CA PHE A 6 13.02 -28.12 12.38
C PHE A 6 13.27 -27.31 11.10
N SER A 7 14.39 -27.56 10.41
CA SER A 7 14.56 -27.08 9.04
C SER A 7 14.00 -28.13 8.09
N GLU A 8 13.19 -27.67 7.12
CA GLU A 8 12.63 -28.47 6.02
C GLU A 8 11.37 -29.32 6.30
N ALA A 9 10.30 -28.66 6.74
CA ALA A 9 8.94 -29.09 6.38
C ALA A 9 8.28 -28.02 5.49
N ILE A 10 8.68 -27.98 4.21
CA ILE A 10 7.93 -27.24 3.18
C ILE A 10 6.63 -28.02 2.94
N GLY A 11 5.59 -27.74 3.74
CA GLY A 11 4.28 -28.39 3.55
C GLY A 11 3.39 -28.52 4.79
N LEU A 12 3.90 -28.31 6.00
CA LEU A 12 3.04 -28.21 7.18
C LEU A 12 2.54 -26.77 7.28
N THR A 13 1.36 -26.52 6.70
CA THR A 13 0.68 -25.23 6.84
C THR A 13 0.24 -25.06 8.28
N SER A 14 1.10 -24.47 9.10
CA SER A 14 0.78 -24.05 10.45
C SER A 14 -0.53 -23.25 10.43
N ASP A 15 -1.51 -23.61 11.27
CA ASP A 15 -2.76 -22.88 11.45
C ASP A 15 -2.58 -21.63 12.34
N ILE A 16 -1.34 -21.15 12.46
CA ILE A 16 -0.98 -19.95 13.22
C ILE A 16 0.01 -19.10 12.42
N LEU A 17 0.00 -17.79 12.68
CA LEU A 17 1.11 -16.90 12.33
C LEU A 17 2.32 -17.28 13.19
N LEU A 18 3.38 -17.77 12.57
CA LEU A 18 4.62 -18.09 13.28
C LEU A 18 5.25 -16.79 13.83
N PRO A 19 5.68 -16.74 15.11
CA PRO A 19 6.29 -15.54 15.70
C PRO A 19 7.50 -15.03 14.92
N GLU A 20 8.31 -15.93 14.35
CA GLU A 20 9.49 -15.58 13.55
C GLU A 20 9.08 -14.90 12.23
N HIS A 21 7.94 -15.29 11.66
CA HIS A 21 7.38 -14.63 10.49
C HIS A 21 6.84 -13.25 10.85
N GLU A 22 6.12 -13.12 11.98
CA GLU A 22 5.63 -11.82 12.46
C GLU A 22 6.77 -10.83 12.67
N GLU A 23 7.83 -11.23 13.38
CA GLU A 23 9.01 -10.41 13.62
C GLU A 23 9.71 -10.04 12.30
N LEU A 24 9.85 -10.99 11.38
CA LEU A 24 10.44 -10.76 10.06
C LEU A 24 9.65 -9.70 9.28
N PHE A 25 8.32 -9.80 9.23
CA PHE A 25 7.47 -8.86 8.52
C PHE A 25 7.52 -7.47 9.16
N GLU A 26 7.43 -7.39 10.48
CA GLU A 26 7.50 -6.13 11.20
C GLU A 26 8.83 -5.42 10.99
N LYS A 27 9.95 -6.15 11.10
CA LYS A 27 11.28 -5.60 10.84
C LYS A 27 11.44 -5.19 9.38
N TYR A 28 10.88 -5.97 8.44
CA TYR A 28 10.87 -5.59 7.04
C TYR A 28 10.14 -4.27 6.81
N PHE A 29 8.95 -4.09 7.39
CA PHE A 29 8.19 -2.84 7.22
C PHE A 29 8.86 -1.63 7.88
N LYS A 30 9.45 -1.78 9.08
CA LYS A 30 10.14 -0.69 9.78
C LYS A 30 11.38 -0.18 9.05
N ASP A 31 12.08 -1.07 8.37
CA ASP A 31 13.37 -0.77 7.73
C ASP A 31 13.21 -0.33 6.26
N ILE A 32 12.02 0.15 5.84
CA ILE A 32 11.82 0.71 4.50
C ILE A 32 12.63 2.03 4.37
N PRO A 33 13.41 2.24 3.28
CA PRO A 33 13.49 1.42 2.06
C PRO A 33 14.55 0.30 2.07
N GLN A 34 15.45 0.26 3.06
CA GLN A 34 16.62 -0.64 3.09
C GLN A 34 16.24 -2.12 3.02
N SER A 35 15.14 -2.51 3.67
CA SER A 35 14.64 -3.89 3.65
C SER A 35 14.24 -4.37 2.26
N TYR A 36 13.73 -3.49 1.41
CA TYR A 36 13.34 -3.78 0.03
C TYR A 36 14.57 -3.83 -0.90
N GLU A 37 15.57 -2.99 -0.65
CA GLU A 37 16.79 -2.94 -1.45
C GLU A 37 17.68 -4.17 -1.23
N ASP A 38 17.67 -4.72 -0.02
CA ASP A 38 18.25 -6.02 0.29
C ASP A 38 17.41 -7.14 -0.34
N TYR A 39 17.91 -7.71 -1.45
CA TYR A 39 17.22 -8.76 -2.20
C TYR A 39 16.85 -9.96 -1.33
N THR A 40 17.75 -10.39 -0.44
CA THR A 40 17.54 -11.58 0.38
C THR A 40 16.45 -11.31 1.39
N ARG A 41 16.46 -10.14 2.04
CA ARG A 41 15.39 -9.73 2.96
C ARG A 41 14.05 -9.60 2.24
N TYR A 42 14.03 -8.95 1.08
CA TYR A 42 12.82 -8.82 0.26
C TYR A 42 12.26 -10.18 -0.17
N GLN A 43 13.11 -11.08 -0.69
CA GLN A 43 12.67 -12.39 -1.15
C GLN A 43 12.13 -13.23 0.02
N GLN A 44 12.78 -13.23 1.17
CA GLN A 44 12.29 -13.91 2.37
C GLN A 44 10.95 -13.35 2.81
N PHE A 45 10.83 -12.02 2.93
CA PHE A 45 9.57 -11.34 3.24
C PHE A 45 8.46 -11.76 2.27
N PHE A 46 8.70 -11.61 0.97
CA PHE A 46 7.71 -11.86 -0.07
C PHE A 46 7.25 -13.32 -0.06
N THR A 47 8.18 -14.27 -0.07
CA THR A 47 7.85 -15.71 -0.07
C THR A 47 7.07 -16.11 1.18
N ARG A 48 7.48 -15.63 2.36
CA ARG A 48 6.78 -15.97 3.61
C ARG A 48 5.41 -15.31 3.69
N LEU A 49 5.28 -14.05 3.28
CA LEU A 49 4.00 -13.34 3.30
C LEU A 49 3.00 -14.00 2.34
N TYR A 50 3.42 -14.34 1.12
CA TYR A 50 2.55 -15.04 0.16
C TYR A 50 2.16 -16.45 0.61
N GLY A 51 2.96 -17.09 1.46
CA GLY A 51 2.60 -18.36 2.09
C GLY A 51 1.32 -18.29 2.94
N TYR A 52 0.90 -17.09 3.37
CA TYR A 52 -0.34 -16.87 4.11
C TYR A 52 -1.55 -16.53 3.23
N LYS A 53 -1.42 -16.47 1.90
CA LYS A 53 -2.51 -16.04 1.00
C LYS A 53 -3.81 -16.84 1.18
N GLU A 54 -3.71 -18.16 1.26
CA GLU A 54 -4.86 -19.05 1.46
C GLU A 54 -5.41 -19.04 2.91
N LYS A 55 -4.62 -18.54 3.87
CA LYS A 55 -4.98 -18.45 5.29
C LYS A 55 -4.78 -17.03 5.82
N SER A 56 -5.23 -16.03 5.07
CA SER A 56 -4.94 -14.62 5.38
C SER A 56 -5.56 -14.14 6.69
N PHE A 57 -6.59 -14.82 7.18
CA PHE A 57 -7.18 -14.59 8.51
C PHE A 57 -6.16 -14.72 9.66
N LEU A 58 -5.05 -15.45 9.45
CA LEU A 58 -3.97 -15.56 10.43
C LEU A 58 -3.22 -14.22 10.63
N LEU A 59 -3.35 -13.29 9.69
CA LEU A 59 -2.71 -11.97 9.72
C LEU A 59 -3.61 -10.89 10.35
N ASP A 60 -4.91 -11.15 10.53
CA ASP A 60 -5.89 -10.13 10.90
C ASP A 60 -5.56 -9.43 12.23
N GLN A 61 -5.02 -10.18 13.21
CA GLN A 61 -4.67 -9.65 14.54
C GLN A 61 -3.50 -8.66 14.53
N VAL A 62 -2.57 -8.80 13.56
CA VAL A 62 -1.37 -7.96 13.44
C VAL A 62 -1.49 -6.89 12.36
N LEU A 63 -2.49 -7.03 11.48
CA LEU A 63 -2.74 -6.12 10.37
C LEU A 63 -2.85 -4.64 10.77
N PRO A 64 -3.53 -4.24 11.88
CA PRO A 64 -3.57 -2.83 12.29
C PRO A 64 -2.17 -2.24 12.54
N LYS A 65 -1.30 -3.02 13.19
CA LYS A 65 0.08 -2.62 13.51
C LYS A 65 0.91 -2.46 12.23
N TRP A 66 0.83 -3.44 11.33
CA TRP A 66 1.59 -3.39 10.07
C TRP A 66 1.13 -2.27 9.15
N VAL A 67 -0.18 -2.05 9.01
CA VAL A 67 -0.71 -0.92 8.24
C VAL A 67 -0.20 0.41 8.83
N SER A 68 -0.23 0.55 10.16
CA SER A 68 0.30 1.76 10.82
C SER A 68 1.80 1.98 10.54
N ILE A 69 2.62 0.93 10.63
CA ILE A 69 4.06 1.01 10.30
C ILE A 69 4.24 1.42 8.85
N ILE A 70 3.58 0.75 7.90
CA ILE A 70 3.68 1.05 6.47
C ILE A 70 3.30 2.50 6.18
N LEU A 71 2.17 2.98 6.71
CA LEU A 71 1.70 4.34 6.49
C LEU A 71 2.65 5.40 7.08
N SER A 72 3.41 5.08 8.13
CA SER A 72 4.41 6.00 8.68
C SER A 72 5.54 6.34 7.70
N HIS A 73 5.74 5.51 6.67
CA HIS A 73 6.71 5.74 5.59
C HIS A 73 6.11 6.50 4.40
N VAL A 74 4.79 6.66 4.33
CA VAL A 74 4.13 7.33 3.20
C VAL A 74 4.09 8.84 3.41
N LYS A 75 4.79 9.58 2.55
CA LYS A 75 4.75 11.04 2.51
C LYS A 75 3.86 11.50 1.36
N LEU A 76 2.58 11.75 1.67
CA LEU A 76 1.61 12.10 0.64
C LEU A 76 1.82 13.48 0.02
N THR A 77 2.36 14.46 0.77
CA THR A 77 2.88 15.74 0.27
C THR A 77 3.68 16.42 1.37
N LYS A 78 4.73 17.19 1.02
CA LYS A 78 5.34 18.19 1.91
C LYS A 78 4.60 19.51 1.68
N ASP A 79 4.28 20.24 2.74
CA ASP A 79 3.61 21.56 2.70
C ASP A 79 4.40 22.67 1.95
N ASN A 80 5.52 22.32 1.30
CA ASN A 80 6.54 23.27 0.84
C ASN A 80 6.76 23.28 -0.69
N GLY A 81 5.89 22.64 -1.49
CA GLY A 81 5.96 22.73 -2.96
C GLY A 81 7.11 21.95 -3.63
N ASP A 82 7.74 21.02 -2.92
CA ASP A 82 8.76 20.11 -3.46
C ASP A 82 8.08 18.84 -4.01
N ILE A 83 8.23 18.60 -5.31
CA ILE A 83 7.34 17.77 -6.16
C ILE A 83 7.69 16.26 -6.11
N GLY A 84 8.67 15.85 -5.31
CA GLY A 84 9.20 14.50 -5.35
C GLY A 84 8.41 13.48 -4.50
N ILE A 85 7.73 12.53 -5.16
CA ILE A 85 7.37 11.26 -4.52
C ILE A 85 8.67 10.51 -4.19
N ASP A 86 8.93 10.28 -2.90
CA ASP A 86 10.15 9.58 -2.48
C ASP A 86 10.04 8.05 -2.59
N LYS A 87 11.21 7.40 -2.65
CA LYS A 87 11.29 5.94 -2.81
C LYS A 87 10.66 5.17 -1.66
N GLY A 88 10.79 5.67 -0.42
CA GLY A 88 10.18 5.04 0.75
C GLY A 88 8.65 5.00 0.64
N SER A 89 8.05 6.08 0.15
CA SER A 89 6.60 6.20 -0.06
C SER A 89 6.10 5.22 -1.12
N LEU A 90 6.83 5.07 -2.23
CA LEU A 90 6.49 4.08 -3.27
C LEU A 90 6.60 2.65 -2.73
N ILE A 91 7.66 2.31 -2.00
CA ILE A 91 7.83 0.98 -1.42
C ILE A 91 6.76 0.70 -0.36
N ALA A 92 6.41 1.69 0.46
CA ALA A 92 5.36 1.57 1.46
C ALA A 92 3.99 1.32 0.80
N LEU A 93 3.62 2.11 -0.21
CA LEU A 93 2.37 1.91 -0.95
C LEU A 93 2.37 0.59 -1.72
N TYR A 94 3.50 0.13 -2.25
CA TYR A 94 3.64 -1.20 -2.83
C TYR A 94 3.37 -2.29 -1.78
N ASN A 95 3.95 -2.20 -0.59
CA ASN A 95 3.71 -3.17 0.49
C ASN A 95 2.24 -3.16 0.96
N LEU A 96 1.62 -1.99 1.05
CA LEU A 96 0.19 -1.88 1.33
C LEU A 96 -0.64 -2.61 0.25
N SER A 97 -0.21 -2.56 -1.01
CA SER A 97 -0.89 -3.23 -2.12
C SER A 97 -0.79 -4.75 -2.02
N LEU A 98 0.32 -5.27 -1.50
CA LEU A 98 0.51 -6.70 -1.21
C LEU A 98 -0.44 -7.14 -0.08
N LEU A 99 -0.54 -6.34 0.98
CA LEU A 99 -1.49 -6.62 2.06
C LEU A 99 -2.95 -6.61 1.55
N ILE A 100 -3.30 -5.69 0.65
CA ILE A 100 -4.63 -5.65 0.01
C ILE A 100 -4.88 -6.91 -0.83
N ASP A 101 -3.86 -7.39 -1.55
CA ASP A 101 -3.95 -8.62 -2.36
C ASP A 101 -4.17 -9.87 -1.50
N ILE A 102 -3.49 -9.94 -0.35
CA ILE A 102 -3.48 -11.12 0.52
C ILE A 102 -4.65 -11.11 1.52
N CYS A 103 -4.86 -10.00 2.23
CA CYS A 103 -5.85 -9.90 3.31
C CYS A 103 -7.21 -9.41 2.81
N SER A 104 -7.34 -9.12 1.51
CA SER A 104 -8.45 -8.41 0.88
C SER A 104 -8.50 -6.92 1.21
N TYR A 105 -9.00 -6.18 0.22
CA TYR A 105 -9.36 -4.77 0.34
C TYR A 105 -10.12 -4.43 1.63
N LYS A 106 -11.18 -5.19 1.95
CA LYS A 106 -12.08 -4.86 3.08
C LYS A 106 -11.40 -4.96 4.44
N ASN A 107 -10.41 -5.82 4.62
CA ASN A 107 -9.74 -5.97 5.92
C ASN A 107 -8.66 -4.92 6.11
N VAL A 108 -7.90 -4.59 5.06
CA VAL A 108 -6.85 -3.58 5.15
C VAL A 108 -7.43 -2.18 5.32
N THR A 109 -8.48 -1.84 4.56
CA THR A 109 -8.98 -0.46 4.51
C THR A 109 -9.63 0.04 5.79
N LYS A 110 -10.05 -0.86 6.69
CA LYS A 110 -10.53 -0.53 8.04
C LYS A 110 -9.48 0.19 8.90
N TYR A 111 -8.21 0.06 8.54
CA TYR A 111 -7.08 0.62 9.28
C TYR A 111 -6.41 1.80 8.57
N LEU A 112 -6.96 2.23 7.43
CA LEU A 112 -6.49 3.45 6.76
C LEU A 112 -7.04 4.68 7.49
N PRO A 113 -6.36 5.83 7.43
CA PRO A 113 -6.90 7.11 7.91
C PRO A 113 -8.14 7.52 7.10
N HIS A 114 -9.19 7.98 7.78
CA HIS A 114 -10.47 8.35 7.15
C HIS A 114 -10.62 9.86 7.00
N GLU A 115 -9.70 10.67 7.51
CA GLU A 115 -9.85 12.11 7.55
C GLU A 115 -9.89 12.70 6.14
N VAL A 116 -10.87 13.58 5.89
CA VAL A 116 -11.03 14.23 4.59
C VAL A 116 -9.82 15.08 4.17
N SER A 117 -8.98 15.49 5.13
CA SER A 117 -7.70 16.16 4.87
C SER A 117 -6.72 15.35 4.02
N TYR A 118 -6.93 14.03 3.89
CA TYR A 118 -6.15 13.17 3.01
C TYR A 118 -6.62 13.19 1.56
N LEU A 119 -7.84 13.65 1.27
CA LEU A 119 -8.44 13.60 -0.07
C LEU A 119 -7.54 14.25 -1.13
N GLU A 120 -7.22 15.52 -0.92
CA GLU A 120 -6.38 16.29 -1.85
C GLU A 120 -4.98 15.69 -1.95
N LYS A 121 -4.39 15.27 -0.82
CA LYS A 121 -3.03 14.73 -0.80
C LYS A 121 -2.92 13.42 -1.58
N ILE A 122 -3.90 12.52 -1.43
CA ILE A 122 -3.96 11.26 -2.17
C ILE A 122 -4.15 11.54 -3.66
N LEU A 123 -5.06 12.45 -4.00
CA LEU A 123 -5.36 12.80 -5.39
C LEU A 123 -4.15 13.41 -6.10
N SER A 124 -3.48 14.39 -5.49
CA SER A 124 -2.23 14.96 -6.01
C SER A 124 -1.13 13.90 -6.18
N PHE A 125 -1.06 12.92 -5.26
CA PHE A 125 -0.10 11.82 -5.38
C PHE A 125 -0.39 10.94 -6.59
N ILE A 126 -1.67 10.58 -6.83
CA ILE A 126 -2.07 9.79 -8.01
C ILE A 126 -1.75 10.54 -9.30
N GLU A 127 -2.04 11.83 -9.37
CA GLU A 127 -1.75 12.69 -10.53
C GLU A 127 -0.25 12.76 -10.82
N THR A 128 0.56 13.02 -9.78
CA THR A 128 2.03 13.06 -9.89
C THR A 128 2.60 11.70 -10.32
N LEU A 129 2.13 10.61 -9.72
CA LEU A 129 2.52 9.26 -10.11
C LEU A 129 2.16 8.96 -11.58
N GLY A 130 1.03 9.48 -12.05
CA GLY A 130 0.59 9.40 -13.44
C GLY A 130 1.65 9.91 -14.41
N THR A 131 2.35 11.00 -14.07
CA THR A 131 3.38 11.61 -14.92
C THR A 131 4.79 11.07 -14.70
N MET A 132 5.07 10.37 -13.60
CA MET A 132 6.40 9.82 -13.32
C MET A 132 6.78 8.69 -14.28
N ASP A 133 8.05 8.63 -14.68
CA ASP A 133 8.62 7.41 -15.27
C ASP A 133 9.20 6.53 -14.15
N LEU A 134 8.69 5.31 -14.02
CA LEU A 134 9.18 4.33 -13.05
C LEU A 134 10.13 3.31 -13.69
N HIS A 135 10.47 3.46 -14.98
CA HIS A 135 11.41 2.55 -15.62
C HIS A 135 12.78 2.58 -14.91
N GLY A 136 13.27 1.40 -14.51
CA GLY A 136 14.52 1.25 -13.77
C GLY A 136 14.47 1.80 -12.33
N PHE A 137 13.30 2.19 -11.82
CA PHE A 137 13.13 2.67 -10.45
C PHE A 137 13.47 1.59 -9.41
N ASP A 138 13.03 0.36 -9.66
CA ASP A 138 13.40 -0.80 -8.88
C ASP A 138 14.10 -1.85 -9.73
N LYS A 139 15.18 -2.42 -9.19
CA LYS A 139 16.00 -3.44 -9.88
C LYS A 139 15.18 -4.68 -10.29
N TYR A 140 14.06 -4.91 -9.63
CA TYR A 140 13.25 -6.12 -9.78
C TYR A 140 11.99 -5.90 -10.63
N GLU A 141 11.72 -4.68 -11.09
CA GLU A 141 10.53 -4.29 -11.86
C GLU A 141 9.19 -4.76 -11.24
N ARG A 142 9.15 -4.84 -9.91
CA ARG A 142 8.00 -5.22 -9.10
C ARG A 142 7.12 -4.03 -8.77
N ILE A 143 7.72 -2.86 -8.60
CA ILE A 143 7.00 -1.62 -8.28
C ILE A 143 6.44 -1.04 -9.57
N THR A 144 5.13 -1.21 -9.75
CA THR A 144 4.41 -0.69 -10.91
C THR A 144 3.44 0.41 -10.48
N LYS A 145 3.13 1.35 -11.37
CA LYS A 145 2.08 2.36 -11.11
C LYS A 145 0.77 1.71 -10.66
N SER A 146 0.39 0.59 -11.29
CA SER A 146 -0.81 -0.17 -10.93
C SER A 146 -0.79 -0.63 -9.46
N SER A 147 0.32 -1.20 -8.99
CA SER A 147 0.45 -1.64 -7.59
C SER A 147 0.33 -0.48 -6.59
N ILE A 148 0.93 0.68 -6.92
CA ILE A 148 0.83 1.87 -6.07
C ILE A 148 -0.59 2.44 -6.08
N ASN A 149 -1.21 2.50 -7.27
CA ASN A 149 -2.56 2.98 -7.46
C ASN A 149 -3.59 2.10 -6.74
N ARG A 150 -3.41 0.78 -6.67
CA ARG A 150 -4.25 -0.10 -5.85
C ARG A 150 -4.37 0.41 -4.41
N SER A 151 -3.25 0.79 -3.80
CA SER A 151 -3.20 1.32 -2.44
C SER A 151 -3.83 2.72 -2.33
N LEU A 152 -3.51 3.60 -3.28
CA LEU A 152 -4.03 4.97 -3.29
C LEU A 152 -5.53 5.02 -3.53
N PHE A 153 -6.06 4.29 -4.51
CA PHE A 153 -7.49 4.16 -4.73
C PHE A 153 -8.20 3.49 -3.57
N ALA A 154 -7.53 2.52 -2.94
CA ALA A 154 -8.10 1.89 -1.76
C ALA A 154 -8.32 2.89 -0.63
N TRP A 155 -7.36 3.78 -0.43
CA TRP A 155 -7.43 4.87 0.53
C TRP A 155 -8.42 5.96 0.09
N LEU A 156 -8.38 6.36 -1.18
CA LEU A 156 -9.28 7.36 -1.75
C LEU A 156 -10.74 6.97 -1.58
N TYR A 157 -11.10 5.71 -1.84
CA TYR A 157 -12.46 5.20 -1.65
C TYR A 157 -12.95 5.38 -0.21
N ILE A 158 -12.08 5.12 0.77
CA ILE A 158 -12.43 5.27 2.19
C ILE A 158 -12.63 6.73 2.55
N VAL A 159 -11.71 7.59 2.11
CA VAL A 159 -11.82 9.02 2.35
C VAL A 159 -13.08 9.57 1.68
N ALA A 160 -13.33 9.24 0.41
CA ALA A 160 -14.47 9.70 -0.39
C ALA A 160 -15.84 9.21 0.12
N LYS A 161 -15.88 8.11 0.89
CA LYS A 161 -17.11 7.60 1.50
C LYS A 161 -17.62 8.42 2.66
N ASN A 162 -16.80 9.29 3.25
CA ASN A 162 -17.28 10.15 4.33
C ASN A 162 -18.32 11.15 3.79
N PRO A 163 -19.38 11.47 4.54
CA PRO A 163 -20.37 12.44 4.10
C PRO A 163 -19.80 13.85 4.21
N PHE A 164 -19.21 14.34 3.12
CA PHE A 164 -18.78 15.72 2.97
C PHE A 164 -19.06 16.22 1.56
N SER A 165 -19.14 17.53 1.41
CA SER A 165 -19.37 18.17 0.13
C SER A 165 -18.02 18.39 -0.57
N LEU A 166 -17.84 17.83 -1.77
CA LEU A 166 -16.60 17.89 -2.57
C LEU A 166 -16.27 19.31 -3.03
N ASP A 167 -17.30 20.15 -3.21
CA ASP A 167 -17.20 21.58 -3.55
C ASP A 167 -16.33 22.38 -2.58
N LYS A 168 -16.18 21.92 -1.32
CA LYS A 168 -15.30 22.54 -0.32
C LYS A 168 -13.81 22.40 -0.64
N PHE A 169 -13.44 21.50 -1.54
CA PHE A 169 -12.06 21.25 -1.97
C PHE A 169 -11.77 21.86 -3.34
N ASP A 170 -12.79 22.42 -4.00
CA ASP A 170 -12.63 23.06 -5.29
C ASP A 170 -11.96 24.43 -5.12
N SER A 171 -10.88 24.66 -5.87
CA SER A 171 -10.24 25.97 -5.93
C SER A 171 -11.12 26.92 -6.72
N ILE A 172 -11.42 28.10 -6.15
CA ILE A 172 -12.17 29.19 -6.82
C ILE A 172 -11.47 29.63 -8.12
N GLN A 173 -10.15 29.42 -8.22
CA GLN A 173 -9.33 29.80 -9.37
C GLN A 173 -9.21 28.69 -10.42
N SER A 174 -9.52 27.44 -10.08
CA SER A 174 -9.50 26.31 -11.01
C SER A 174 -10.89 26.08 -11.59
N LYS A 175 -10.96 25.80 -12.90
CA LYS A 175 -12.20 25.31 -13.53
C LYS A 175 -12.40 23.81 -13.31
N GLU A 176 -11.38 23.11 -12.85
CA GLU A 176 -11.38 21.67 -12.66
C GLU A 176 -11.84 21.35 -11.23
N THR A 177 -12.93 20.60 -11.12
CA THR A 177 -13.48 20.20 -9.83
C THR A 177 -12.77 18.97 -9.30
N THR A 178 -12.75 18.81 -7.97
CA THR A 178 -12.25 17.61 -7.27
C THR A 178 -12.96 16.35 -7.77
N ALA A 179 -14.26 16.44 -8.07
CA ALA A 179 -15.02 15.35 -8.66
C ALA A 179 -14.48 14.93 -10.04
N ASN A 180 -14.19 15.90 -10.92
CA ASN A 180 -13.62 15.61 -12.23
C ASN A 180 -12.22 15.00 -12.12
N ARG A 181 -11.36 15.54 -11.26
CA ARG A 181 -10.04 14.98 -10.99
C ARG A 181 -10.09 13.53 -10.52
N ILE A 182 -11.05 13.19 -9.65
CA ILE A 182 -11.28 11.78 -9.23
C ILE A 182 -11.69 10.92 -10.42
N LEU A 183 -12.62 11.40 -11.26
CA LEU A 183 -13.08 10.68 -12.45
C LEU A 183 -11.93 10.45 -13.45
N ASP A 184 -11.08 11.45 -13.66
CA ASP A 184 -9.93 11.36 -14.56
C ASP A 184 -8.88 10.40 -14.00
N ALA A 185 -8.56 10.50 -12.71
CA ALA A 185 -7.68 9.57 -12.02
C ALA A 185 -8.20 8.13 -12.15
N CYS A 186 -9.50 7.89 -11.94
CA CYS A 186 -10.12 6.57 -12.10
C CYS A 186 -10.02 6.10 -13.55
N SER A 187 -10.41 6.94 -14.52
CA SER A 187 -10.45 6.62 -15.96
C SER A 187 -9.07 6.19 -16.48
N MET A 188 -8.01 6.86 -16.06
CA MET A 188 -6.63 6.49 -16.43
C MET A 188 -6.18 5.14 -15.84
N ASN A 189 -6.89 4.63 -14.83
CA ASN A 189 -6.52 3.43 -14.07
C ASN A 189 -7.57 2.31 -14.08
N MET A 190 -8.70 2.46 -14.81
CA MET A 190 -9.76 1.45 -14.87
C MET A 190 -9.33 0.15 -15.55
N CYS A 191 -8.31 0.17 -16.40
CA CYS A 191 -7.85 -1.01 -17.15
C CYS A 191 -7.05 -2.02 -16.30
N SER A 192 -6.73 -1.71 -15.04
CA SER A 192 -5.74 -2.47 -14.26
C SER A 192 -6.19 -2.94 -12.88
N ASP A 193 -7.28 -2.43 -12.30
CA ASP A 193 -7.74 -2.87 -10.97
C ASP A 193 -9.26 -2.74 -10.73
N SER A 194 -9.86 -3.78 -10.15
CA SER A 194 -11.29 -3.84 -9.79
C SER A 194 -11.69 -2.88 -8.65
N ILE A 195 -10.74 -2.26 -7.97
CA ILE A 195 -11.03 -1.23 -6.96
C ILE A 195 -11.49 0.07 -7.62
N CYS A 196 -10.96 0.42 -8.80
CA CYS A 196 -11.34 1.62 -9.54
C CYS A 196 -12.83 1.61 -9.94
N SER A 197 -13.43 0.44 -10.18
CA SER A 197 -14.86 0.33 -10.50
C SER A 197 -15.80 0.47 -9.30
N LYS A 198 -15.26 0.57 -8.08
CA LYS A 198 -16.04 0.73 -6.85
C LYS A 198 -16.13 2.17 -6.37
N ILE A 199 -15.23 3.04 -6.82
CA ILE A 199 -15.23 4.49 -6.55
C ILE A 199 -16.30 5.13 -7.44
#